data_AF-A0A562NXB8-F1
#
_entry.id   AF-A0A562NXB8-F1
#
_cell.length_a   1.000
_cell.length_b   1.000
_cell.length_c   1.000
_cell.angle_alpha   90.00
_cell.angle_beta   90.00
_cell.angle_gamma   90.00
#
_symmetry.space_group_name_H-M   'P 1'
#
loop_
_entity.id
_entity.type
_entity.pdbx_description
1 polymer ?
#
loop_
_entity_poly.entity_id
_entity_poly.type
_entity_poly.pdbx_seq_one_letter_code
_entity_poly.pdbx_strand_id
1 'polypeptide(L)'
;MKKPDPVPRPRAPKRRKVSSEPLWVGGGLTLAVFLIAVWAGFGEVCQDGVCTPKWKVFLNSTPAEIGDALSGVGSVLAFIWVIVTVWMQSIELRLQRAEMREQQAETAKMAEAMAQQSRIFEQEQIERAEDRADKELDALIDRFLTAVGYIKHWVVERGRLVRFGPQQNEAERFDHAMTLISSAREELDDLQNPTLKPMQRAVDPDDAILAAKYLRQINEIRPRLSPASQIWLTKFEIEKTLQSLDYLLAQKQLWTKPVEGGTP
;
A
#
# COMPACT_ATOMS: atom_id res chain seq x y z
N MET A 1 -4.10 10.39 22.85
CA MET A 1 -4.02 10.70 21.40
C MET A 1 -3.02 11.84 21.20
N LYS A 2 -1.84 11.54 20.63
CA LYS A 2 -0.81 12.53 20.33
C LYS A 2 -1.27 13.31 19.09
N LYS A 3 -1.34 14.64 19.17
CA LYS A 3 -1.66 15.46 17.99
C LYS A 3 -0.59 15.15 16.92
N PRO A 4 -0.98 14.87 15.67
CA PRO A 4 0.00 14.69 14.60
C PRO A 4 0.81 15.98 14.46
N ASP A 5 2.13 15.83 14.36
CA ASP A 5 3.02 16.97 14.22
C ASP A 5 2.64 17.76 12.95
N PRO A 6 2.67 19.10 13.00
CA PRO A 6 2.32 19.92 11.86
C PRO A 6 3.25 19.62 10.69
N VAL A 7 2.66 19.30 9.53
CA VAL A 7 3.40 19.06 8.29
C VAL A 7 4.33 20.26 8.03
N PRO A 8 5.65 20.05 7.89
CA PRO A 8 6.58 21.14 7.66
C PRO A 8 6.19 21.85 6.38
N ARG A 9 5.91 23.15 6.48
CA ARG A 9 5.55 23.96 5.32
C ARG A 9 6.68 23.88 4.29
N PRO A 10 6.39 23.72 2.99
CA PRO A 10 7.41 23.73 1.97
C PRO A 10 8.21 25.02 2.10
N ARG A 11 9.53 24.90 2.27
CA ARG A 11 10.41 26.06 2.40
C ARG A 11 10.27 26.85 1.11
N ALA A 12 9.95 28.15 1.23
CA ALA A 12 9.86 29.03 0.08
C ALA A 12 11.15 28.88 -0.76
N PRO A 13 11.05 28.78 -2.10
CA PRO A 13 12.21 28.58 -2.94
C PRO A 13 13.19 29.73 -2.69
N LYS A 14 14.40 29.39 -2.25
CA LYS A 14 15.48 30.37 -2.11
C LYS A 14 15.71 30.96 -3.50
N ARG A 15 15.30 32.22 -3.70
CA ARG A 15 15.61 32.98 -4.92
C ARG A 15 17.13 32.98 -5.09
N ARG A 16 17.66 32.12 -5.95
CA ARG A 16 19.07 32.18 -6.31
C ARG A 16 19.29 33.46 -7.11
N LYS A 17 20.23 34.27 -6.65
CA LYS A 17 20.62 35.50 -7.33
C LYS A 17 21.15 35.10 -8.71
N VAL A 18 20.41 35.46 -9.76
CA VAL A 18 20.93 35.39 -11.13
C VAL A 18 22.12 36.34 -11.18
N SER A 19 23.31 35.82 -11.52
CA SER A 19 24.50 36.65 -11.63
C SER A 19 24.29 37.64 -12.76
N SER A 20 24.32 38.94 -12.46
CA SER A 20 24.22 40.03 -13.44
C SER A 20 25.49 40.22 -14.27
N GLU A 21 26.48 39.34 -14.09
CA GLU A 21 27.77 39.32 -14.78
C GLU A 21 27.70 39.43 -16.31
N PRO A 22 26.86 38.68 -17.06
CA PRO A 22 26.86 38.76 -18.51
C PRO A 22 26.36 40.11 -19.05
N LEU A 23 25.46 40.78 -18.33
CA LEU A 23 24.96 42.11 -18.71
C LEU A 23 26.04 43.17 -18.53
N TRP A 24 26.79 43.12 -17.43
CA TRP A 24 27.92 44.03 -17.19
C TRP A 24 29.03 43.82 -18.21
N VAL A 25 29.36 42.57 -18.55
CA VAL A 25 30.34 42.24 -19.59
C VAL A 25 29.88 42.76 -20.96
N GLY A 26 28.62 42.54 -21.34
CA GLY A 26 28.05 43.05 -22.58
C GLY A 26 28.08 44.57 -22.68
N GLY A 27 27.69 45.26 -21.61
CA GLY A 27 27.73 46.72 -21.52
C GLY A 27 29.16 47.27 -21.60
N GLY A 28 30.11 46.66 -20.87
CA GLY A 28 31.52 47.05 -20.91
C GLY A 28 32.15 46.86 -22.29
N LEU A 29 31.83 45.76 -22.98
CA LEU A 29 32.37 45.47 -24.30
C LEU A 29 31.73 46.39 -25.37
N THR A 30 30.44 46.71 -25.23
CA THR A 30 29.76 47.72 -26.05
C THR A 30 30.41 49.10 -25.89
N LEU A 31 30.68 49.52 -24.65
CA LEU A 31 31.39 50.78 -24.37
C LEU A 31 32.79 50.78 -24.97
N ALA A 32 33.52 49.66 -24.88
CA ALA A 32 34.84 49.53 -25.48
C ALA A 32 34.81 49.68 -27.01
N VAL A 33 33.87 49.02 -27.70
CA VAL A 33 33.69 49.17 -29.16
C VAL A 33 33.36 50.62 -29.52
N PHE A 34 32.49 51.27 -28.74
CA PHE A 34 32.15 52.68 -28.96
C PHE A 34 33.36 53.60 -28.79
N LEU A 35 34.16 53.40 -27.73
CA LEU A 35 35.39 54.17 -27.50
C LEU A 35 36.42 53.94 -28.62
N ILE A 36 36.56 52.71 -29.12
CA ILE A 36 37.44 52.39 -30.25
C ILE A 36 36.97 53.09 -31.52
N ALA A 37 35.65 53.09 -31.79
CA ALA A 37 35.08 53.77 -32.96
C ALA A 37 35.30 55.30 -32.90
N VAL A 38 35.07 55.91 -31.73
CA VAL A 38 35.34 57.33 -31.49
C VAL A 38 36.83 57.63 -31.64
N TRP A 39 37.70 56.82 -31.04
CA TRP A 39 39.15 56.96 -31.16
C TRP A 39 39.63 56.86 -32.61
N ALA A 40 39.12 55.90 -33.38
CA ALA A 40 39.43 55.75 -34.80
C ALA A 40 38.99 56.98 -35.65
N GLY A 41 37.92 57.67 -35.23
CA GLY A 41 37.44 58.90 -35.85
C GLY A 41 38.34 60.12 -35.64
N PHE A 42 39.21 60.11 -34.63
CA PHE A 42 40.21 61.16 -34.40
C PHE A 42 41.46 61.01 -35.26
N GLY A 43 41.62 59.91 -36.00
CA GLY A 43 42.72 59.76 -36.95
C GLY A 43 42.66 60.77 -38.09
N GLU A 44 43.82 61.16 -38.60
CA GLU A 44 43.94 62.03 -39.77
C GLU A 44 44.00 61.19 -41.06
N VAL A 45 43.44 61.74 -42.14
CA VAL A 45 43.62 61.22 -43.50
C VAL A 45 44.15 62.37 -44.34
N CYS A 46 45.24 62.12 -45.07
CA CYS A 46 45.81 63.09 -45.98
C CYS A 46 45.48 62.68 -47.41
N GLN A 47 44.72 63.52 -48.11
CA GLN A 47 44.39 63.36 -49.53
C GLN A 47 44.87 64.62 -50.25
N ASP A 48 45.63 64.45 -51.34
CA ASP A 48 46.20 65.54 -52.15
C ASP A 48 47.03 66.57 -51.35
N GLY A 49 47.74 66.12 -50.31
CA GLY A 49 48.62 66.97 -49.50
C GLY A 49 47.92 67.80 -48.42
N VAL A 50 46.59 67.69 -48.30
CA VAL A 50 45.82 68.32 -47.21
C VAL A 50 45.39 67.25 -46.22
N CYS A 51 45.84 67.36 -44.97
CA CYS A 51 45.44 66.47 -43.89
C CYS A 51 44.19 67.01 -43.20
N THR A 52 43.15 66.17 -43.11
CA THR A 52 41.91 66.50 -42.39
C THR A 52 41.54 65.38 -41.42
N PRO A 53 40.94 65.70 -40.27
CA PRO A 53 40.47 64.68 -39.34
C PRO A 53 39.32 63.89 -39.95
N LYS A 54 39.31 62.55 -39.77
CA LYS A 54 38.29 61.65 -40.31
C LYS A 54 36.86 62.06 -39.95
N TRP A 55 36.66 62.65 -38.78
CA TRP A 55 35.35 63.16 -38.36
C TRP A 55 34.79 64.26 -39.28
N LYS A 56 35.65 65.15 -39.78
CA LYS A 56 35.25 66.22 -40.71
C LYS A 56 34.88 65.66 -42.08
N VAL A 57 35.61 64.63 -42.53
CA VAL A 57 35.28 63.89 -43.75
C VAL A 57 33.96 63.16 -43.59
N PHE A 58 33.76 62.44 -42.48
CA PHE A 58 32.54 61.70 -42.18
C PHE A 58 31.28 62.59 -42.15
N LEU A 59 31.36 63.79 -41.58
CA LEU A 59 30.23 64.73 -41.55
C LEU A 59 29.89 65.34 -42.92
N ASN A 60 30.86 65.38 -43.85
CA ASN A 60 30.68 65.89 -45.20
C ASN A 60 30.43 64.78 -46.25
N SER A 61 30.56 63.51 -45.84
CA SER A 61 30.34 62.34 -46.71
C SER A 61 28.89 62.20 -47.15
N THR A 62 28.70 61.50 -48.27
CA THR A 62 27.34 61.20 -48.73
C THR A 62 26.62 60.27 -47.74
N PRO A 63 25.28 60.32 -47.66
CA PRO A 63 24.51 59.45 -46.76
C PRO A 63 24.82 57.94 -46.91
N ALA A 64 25.21 57.50 -48.10
CA ALA A 64 25.58 56.10 -48.36
C ALA A 64 26.87 55.70 -47.62
N GLU A 65 27.91 56.52 -47.68
CA GLU A 65 29.20 56.24 -47.02
C GLU A 65 29.09 56.27 -45.49
N ILE A 66 28.25 57.16 -44.95
CA ILE A 66 27.91 57.19 -43.52
C ILE A 66 27.22 55.89 -43.11
N GLY A 67 26.31 55.39 -43.95
CA GLY A 67 25.62 54.12 -43.75
C GLY A 67 26.58 52.93 -43.70
N ASP A 68 27.56 52.88 -44.60
CA ASP A 68 28.55 51.80 -44.65
C ASP A 68 29.39 51.75 -43.37
N ALA A 69 29.88 52.91 -42.90
CA ALA A 69 30.66 52.99 -41.66
C ALA A 69 29.82 52.61 -40.41
N LEU A 70 28.57 53.08 -40.32
CA LEU A 70 27.67 52.74 -39.22
C LEU A 70 27.28 51.26 -39.24
N SER A 71 27.09 50.67 -40.43
CA SER A 71 26.76 49.25 -40.57
C SER A 71 27.88 48.34 -40.07
N GLY A 72 29.15 48.72 -40.28
CA GLY A 72 30.30 48.01 -39.75
C GLY A 72 30.30 47.96 -38.22
N VAL A 73 30.10 49.11 -37.56
CA VAL A 73 30.02 49.19 -36.08
C VAL A 73 28.77 48.47 -35.57
N GLY A 74 27.63 48.64 -36.24
CA GLY A 74 26.37 47.98 -35.90
C GLY A 74 26.47 46.45 -35.96
N SER A 75 27.18 45.91 -36.96
CA SER A 75 27.40 44.46 -37.10
C SER A 75 28.20 43.89 -35.92
N VAL A 76 29.28 44.56 -35.51
CA VAL A 76 30.09 44.11 -34.37
C VAL A 76 29.28 44.17 -33.08
N LEU A 77 28.52 45.26 -32.87
CA LEU A 77 27.67 45.42 -31.70
C LEU A 77 26.57 44.36 -31.63
N ALA A 78 25.92 44.06 -32.76
CA ALA A 78 24.93 42.97 -32.84
C ALA A 78 25.56 41.62 -32.46
N PHE A 79 26.75 41.32 -32.97
CA PHE A 79 27.45 40.06 -32.66
C PHE A 79 27.77 39.90 -31.16
N ILE A 80 28.18 40.98 -30.50
CA ILE A 80 28.44 41.00 -29.05
C ILE A 80 27.18 40.64 -28.28
N TRP A 81 26.05 41.25 -28.62
CA TRP A 81 24.78 40.97 -27.97
C TRP A 81 24.30 39.54 -28.22
N VAL A 82 24.54 38.97 -29.41
CA VAL A 82 24.27 37.55 -29.67
C VAL A 82 25.06 36.66 -28.69
N ILE A 83 26.36 36.92 -28.49
CA ILE A 83 27.17 36.16 -27.52
C ILE A 83 26.62 36.30 -26.09
N VAL A 84 26.27 37.53 -25.68
CA VAL A 84 25.72 37.79 -24.34
C VAL A 84 24.42 37.03 -24.12
N THR A 85 23.52 37.02 -25.11
CA THR A 85 22.24 36.29 -25.01
C THR A 85 22.44 34.77 -24.95
N VAL A 86 23.33 34.20 -25.77
CA VAL A 86 23.65 32.75 -25.72
C VAL A 86 24.30 32.39 -24.38
N TRP A 87 25.18 33.24 -23.86
CA TRP A 87 25.79 33.02 -22.55
C TRP A 87 24.73 33.07 -21.43
N MET A 88 23.82 34.04 -21.44
CA MET A 88 22.71 34.11 -20.49
C MET A 88 21.84 32.84 -20.55
N GLN A 89 21.44 32.41 -21.75
CA GLN A 89 20.66 31.19 -21.96
C GLN A 89 21.39 29.93 -21.44
N SER A 90 22.71 29.86 -21.61
CA SER A 90 23.50 28.73 -21.09
C SER A 90 23.48 28.64 -19.56
N ILE A 91 23.44 29.78 -18.87
CA ILE A 91 23.38 29.83 -17.40
C ILE A 91 21.99 29.36 -16.94
N GLU A 92 20.93 29.81 -17.59
CA GLU A 92 19.55 29.39 -17.31
C GLU A 92 19.40 27.87 -17.46
N LEU A 93 19.90 27.28 -18.54
CA LEU A 93 19.84 25.83 -18.75
C LEU A 93 20.63 25.04 -17.70
N ARG A 94 21.77 25.54 -17.23
CA ARG A 94 22.54 24.89 -16.15
C ARG A 94 21.78 24.92 -14.83
N LEU A 95 21.12 26.03 -14.51
CA LEU A 95 20.30 26.15 -13.31
C LEU A 95 19.07 25.23 -13.38
N GLN A 96 18.35 25.22 -14.50
CA GLN A 96 17.21 24.32 -14.71
C GLN A 96 17.62 22.84 -14.57
N ARG A 97 18.78 22.44 -15.11
CA ARG A 97 19.28 21.07 -14.94
C ARG A 97 19.59 20.72 -13.49
N ALA A 98 20.10 21.67 -12.70
CA ALA A 98 20.35 21.46 -11.29
C ALA A 98 19.03 21.27 -10.52
N GLU A 99 18.02 22.09 -10.81
CA GLU A 99 16.68 21.97 -10.24
C GLU A 99 16.02 20.64 -10.60
N MET A 100 16.11 20.20 -11.86
CA MET A 100 15.56 18.92 -12.28
C MET A 100 16.20 17.73 -11.54
N ARG A 101 17.51 17.79 -11.25
CA ARG A 101 18.19 16.75 -10.46
C ARG A 101 17.71 16.73 -9.00
N GLU A 102 17.51 17.91 -8.41
CA GLU A 102 16.98 18.03 -7.05
C GLU A 102 15.53 17.52 -6.99
N GLN A 103 14.70 17.88 -7.97
CA GLN A 103 13.33 17.36 -8.10
C GLN A 103 13.32 15.84 -8.28
N GLN A 104 14.20 15.28 -9.11
CA GLN A 104 14.31 13.82 -9.26
C GLN A 104 14.64 13.14 -7.91
N ALA A 105 15.57 13.68 -7.14
CA ALA A 105 15.90 13.13 -5.83
C ALA A 105 14.72 13.20 -4.84
N GLU A 106 13.97 14.31 -4.81
CA GLU A 106 12.78 14.43 -3.96
C GLU A 106 11.63 13.52 -4.43
N THR A 107 11.42 13.36 -5.74
CA THR A 107 10.41 12.43 -6.27
C THR A 107 10.74 10.98 -5.95
N ALA A 108 12.03 10.60 -5.96
CA ALA A 108 12.47 9.26 -5.57
C ALA A 108 12.17 8.99 -4.08
N LYS A 109 12.45 9.95 -3.19
CA LYS A 109 12.09 9.86 -1.76
C LYS A 109 10.58 9.74 -1.56
N MET A 110 9.79 10.51 -2.31
CA MET A 110 8.34 10.45 -2.26
C MET A 110 7.81 9.08 -2.71
N ALA A 111 8.38 8.51 -3.79
CA ALA A 111 8.04 7.17 -4.25
C ALA A 111 8.41 6.09 -3.21
N GLU A 112 9.56 6.21 -2.54
CA GLU A 112 9.95 5.31 -1.46
C GLU A 112 8.98 5.39 -0.28
N ALA A 113 8.62 6.61 0.16
CA ALA A 113 7.64 6.80 1.23
C ALA A 113 6.27 6.21 0.89
N MET A 114 5.81 6.35 -0.37
CA MET A 114 4.57 5.73 -0.84
C MET A 114 4.65 4.20 -0.86
N ALA A 115 5.79 3.64 -1.24
CA ALA A 115 6.00 2.19 -1.21
C ALA A 115 5.96 1.65 0.23
N GLN A 116 6.56 2.37 1.19
CA GLN A 116 6.49 2.01 2.61
C GLN A 116 5.06 2.09 3.15
N GLN A 117 4.31 3.15 2.83
CA GLN A 117 2.90 3.26 3.21
C GLN A 117 2.05 2.13 2.64
N SER A 118 2.28 1.75 1.38
CA SER A 118 1.55 0.65 0.73
C SER A 118 1.74 -0.67 1.47
N ARG A 119 2.97 -0.97 1.91
CA ARG A 119 3.26 -2.17 2.71
C ARG A 119 2.56 -2.17 4.07
N ILE A 120 2.50 -1.01 4.73
CA ILE A 120 1.77 -0.87 6.00
C ILE A 120 0.28 -1.11 5.78
N PHE A 121 -0.30 -0.56 4.71
CA PHE A 121 -1.71 -0.80 4.38
C PHE A 121 -2.00 -2.26 4.04
N GLU A 122 -1.12 -2.94 3.31
CA GLU A 122 -1.25 -4.38 3.04
C GLU A 122 -1.25 -5.19 4.34
N GLN A 123 -0.33 -4.88 5.27
CA GLN A 123 -0.28 -5.53 6.58
C GLN A 123 -1.55 -5.26 7.40
N GLU A 124 -2.00 -4.01 7.49
CA GLU A 124 -3.26 -3.68 8.19
C GLU A 124 -4.48 -4.39 7.58
N GLN A 125 -4.51 -4.60 6.25
CA GLN A 125 -5.60 -5.32 5.61
C GLN A 125 -5.60 -6.81 5.97
N ILE A 126 -4.41 -7.41 6.05
CA ILE A 126 -4.25 -8.80 6.52
C ILE A 126 -4.70 -8.90 7.97
N GLU A 127 -4.20 -8.04 8.86
CA GLU A 127 -4.60 -8.02 10.29
C GLU A 127 -6.12 -7.84 10.43
N ARG A 128 -6.74 -6.91 9.69
CA ARG A 128 -8.20 -6.73 9.71
C ARG A 128 -8.96 -7.92 9.13
N ALA A 129 -8.37 -8.68 8.22
CA ALA A 129 -8.98 -9.88 7.68
C ALA A 129 -8.92 -11.02 8.70
N GLU A 130 -7.77 -11.18 9.37
CA GLU A 130 -7.56 -12.13 10.47
C GLU A 130 -8.49 -11.83 11.65
N ASP A 131 -8.56 -10.57 12.10
CA ASP A 131 -9.48 -10.13 13.17
C ASP A 131 -10.94 -10.43 12.86
N ARG A 132 -11.33 -10.28 11.58
CA ARG A 132 -12.70 -10.60 11.14
C ARG A 132 -12.94 -12.10 11.17
N ALA A 133 -11.95 -12.89 10.73
CA ALA A 133 -12.03 -14.33 10.74
C ALA A 133 -12.06 -14.90 12.17
N ASP A 134 -11.27 -14.34 13.10
CA ASP A 134 -11.26 -14.74 14.51
C ASP A 134 -12.62 -14.42 15.18
N LYS A 135 -13.20 -13.24 14.94
CA LYS A 135 -14.56 -12.93 15.42
C LYS A 135 -15.63 -13.86 14.84
N GLU A 136 -15.47 -14.24 13.57
CA GLU A 136 -16.37 -15.20 12.93
C GLU A 136 -16.20 -16.60 13.54
N LEU A 137 -14.97 -17.01 13.86
CA LEU A 137 -14.68 -18.24 14.59
C LEU A 137 -15.35 -18.25 15.97
N ASP A 138 -15.19 -17.20 16.77
CA ASP A 138 -15.81 -17.10 18.11
C ASP A 138 -17.33 -17.26 18.00
N ALA A 139 -17.95 -16.59 17.02
CA ALA A 139 -19.38 -16.73 16.77
C ALA A 139 -19.80 -18.15 16.33
N LEU A 140 -18.95 -18.86 15.56
CA LEU A 140 -19.19 -20.24 15.17
C LEU A 140 -19.01 -21.21 16.34
N ILE A 141 -18.02 -20.98 17.20
CA ILE A 141 -17.77 -21.75 18.42
C ILE A 141 -18.98 -21.63 19.35
N ASP A 142 -19.48 -20.42 19.61
CA ASP A 142 -20.64 -20.23 20.48
C ASP A 142 -21.90 -20.94 19.92
N ARG A 143 -22.13 -20.87 18.61
CA ARG A 143 -23.22 -21.59 17.94
C ARG A 143 -23.07 -23.10 18.00
N PHE A 144 -21.86 -23.61 17.81
CA PHE A 144 -21.55 -25.03 17.96
C PHE A 144 -21.76 -25.50 19.40
N LEU A 145 -21.24 -24.75 20.38
CA LEU A 145 -21.42 -25.04 21.80
C LEU A 145 -22.89 -25.00 22.22
N THR A 146 -23.68 -24.12 21.62
CA THR A 146 -25.13 -24.08 21.81
C THR A 146 -25.79 -25.33 21.24
N ALA A 147 -25.45 -25.74 20.02
CA ALA A 147 -25.94 -26.98 19.40
C ALA A 147 -25.59 -28.22 20.24
N VAL A 148 -24.34 -28.34 20.70
CA VAL A 148 -23.90 -29.46 21.56
C VAL A 148 -24.46 -29.34 22.98
N GLY A 149 -24.70 -28.12 23.48
CA GLY A 149 -25.33 -27.88 24.77
C GLY A 149 -26.73 -28.48 24.86
N TYR A 150 -27.48 -28.52 23.76
CA TYR A 150 -28.73 -29.27 23.67
C TYR A 150 -28.50 -30.78 23.85
N ILE A 151 -27.46 -31.34 23.23
CA ILE A 151 -27.05 -32.75 23.41
C ILE A 151 -26.69 -33.05 24.87
N LYS A 152 -26.08 -32.10 25.59
CA LYS A 152 -25.64 -32.23 26.98
C LYS A 152 -26.78 -32.39 27.99
N HIS A 153 -27.99 -31.87 27.73
CA HIS A 153 -29.12 -32.14 28.62
C HIS A 153 -29.44 -33.66 28.67
N TRP A 154 -29.02 -34.41 27.66
CA TRP A 154 -29.44 -35.79 27.46
C TRP A 154 -28.41 -36.85 27.82
N VAL A 155 -27.12 -36.49 27.91
CA VAL A 155 -26.06 -37.41 28.40
C VAL A 155 -26.16 -37.52 29.92
N VAL A 156 -27.21 -38.23 30.35
CA VAL A 156 -27.44 -38.69 31.71
C VAL A 156 -26.44 -39.80 31.97
N GLU A 157 -25.31 -39.41 32.54
CA GLU A 157 -24.28 -40.32 33.00
C GLU A 157 -24.89 -41.25 34.09
N ARG A 158 -25.25 -42.48 33.70
CA ARG A 158 -25.64 -43.56 34.62
C ARG A 158 -26.70 -43.19 35.69
N GLY A 159 -27.67 -42.36 35.34
CA GLY A 159 -28.76 -41.97 36.26
C GLY A 159 -28.42 -40.88 37.29
N ARG A 160 -27.31 -40.15 37.14
CA ARG A 160 -27.06 -38.92 37.90
C ARG A 160 -26.94 -37.72 36.97
N LEU A 161 -27.73 -36.68 37.26
CA LEU A 161 -27.56 -35.36 36.66
C LEU A 161 -26.23 -34.78 37.14
N VAL A 162 -25.18 -34.89 36.33
CA VAL A 162 -23.97 -34.09 36.55
C VAL A 162 -24.32 -32.67 36.17
N ARG A 163 -24.68 -31.87 37.19
CA ARG A 163 -24.85 -30.43 37.03
C ARG A 163 -23.44 -29.86 36.85
N PHE A 164 -23.10 -29.54 35.61
CA PHE A 164 -21.85 -28.86 35.36
C PHE A 164 -21.86 -27.52 36.08
N GLY A 165 -20.84 -27.29 36.90
CA GLY A 165 -20.61 -25.98 37.49
C GLY A 165 -20.46 -24.92 36.39
N PRO A 166 -20.56 -23.63 36.72
CA PRO A 166 -20.29 -22.56 35.77
C PRO A 166 -18.84 -22.68 35.30
N GLN A 167 -18.60 -23.38 34.18
CA GLN A 167 -17.29 -23.40 33.55
C GLN A 167 -16.96 -21.99 33.10
N GLN A 168 -15.80 -21.50 33.52
CA GLN A 168 -15.47 -20.07 33.45
C GLN A 168 -14.80 -19.66 32.13
N ASN A 169 -14.42 -20.62 31.26
CA ASN A 169 -13.78 -20.30 29.97
C ASN A 169 -14.39 -21.10 28.81
N GLU A 170 -14.63 -20.42 27.69
CA GLU A 170 -15.19 -20.96 26.44
C GLU A 170 -14.31 -22.06 25.84
N ALA A 171 -12.98 -21.93 25.98
CA ALA A 171 -12.04 -22.94 25.50
C ALA A 171 -12.22 -24.31 26.18
N GLU A 172 -12.50 -24.33 27.49
CA GLU A 172 -12.75 -25.58 28.24
C GLU A 172 -14.08 -26.21 27.83
N ARG A 173 -15.08 -25.37 27.53
CA ARG A 173 -16.39 -25.83 27.04
C ARG A 173 -16.24 -26.49 25.67
N PHE A 174 -15.43 -25.90 24.79
CA PHE A 174 -15.16 -26.44 23.45
C PHE A 174 -14.37 -27.74 23.52
N ASP A 175 -13.30 -27.79 24.30
CA ASP A 175 -12.51 -29.00 24.55
C ASP A 175 -13.37 -30.16 25.06
N HIS A 176 -14.23 -29.87 26.04
CA HIS A 176 -15.14 -30.86 26.59
C HIS A 176 -16.19 -31.31 25.57
N ALA A 177 -16.74 -30.40 24.77
CA ALA A 177 -17.68 -30.74 23.71
C ALA A 177 -17.04 -31.66 22.65
N MET A 178 -15.80 -31.36 22.26
CA MET A 178 -15.04 -32.18 21.31
C MET A 178 -14.73 -33.57 21.89
N THR A 179 -14.32 -33.64 23.15
CA THR A 179 -14.05 -34.89 23.87
C THR A 179 -15.31 -35.76 23.97
N LEU A 180 -16.48 -35.16 24.28
CA LEU A 180 -17.76 -35.87 24.33
C LEU A 180 -18.12 -36.48 22.97
N ILE A 181 -17.91 -35.76 21.87
CA ILE A 181 -18.22 -36.27 20.53
C ILE A 181 -17.25 -37.41 20.15
N SER A 182 -15.96 -37.28 20.49
CA SER A 182 -15.00 -38.36 20.22
C SER A 182 -15.25 -39.59 21.09
N SER A 183 -15.57 -39.44 22.38
CA SER A 183 -15.88 -40.58 23.26
C SER A 183 -17.18 -41.26 22.86
N ALA A 184 -18.19 -40.49 22.43
CA ALA A 184 -19.43 -41.04 21.91
C ALA A 184 -19.20 -41.93 20.69
N ARG A 185 -18.19 -41.64 19.85
CA ARG A 185 -17.79 -42.52 18.73
C ARG A 185 -17.20 -43.83 19.23
N GLU A 186 -16.29 -43.77 20.21
CA GLU A 186 -15.63 -44.96 20.77
C GLU A 186 -16.66 -45.89 21.44
N GLU A 187 -17.63 -45.33 22.18
CA GLU A 187 -18.77 -46.08 22.70
C GLU A 187 -19.70 -46.61 21.59
N LEU A 188 -19.74 -45.95 20.42
CA LEU A 188 -20.55 -46.40 19.28
C LEU A 188 -19.92 -47.52 18.46
N ASP A 189 -18.60 -47.63 18.45
CA ASP A 189 -17.93 -48.79 17.87
C ASP A 189 -18.11 -50.03 18.78
N ASP A 190 -18.32 -49.82 20.08
CA ASP A 190 -18.72 -50.86 21.05
C ASP A 190 -20.22 -51.22 21.02
N LEU A 191 -21.04 -50.55 20.19
CA LEU A 191 -22.51 -50.64 20.16
C LEU A 191 -23.08 -51.90 19.48
N GLN A 192 -22.29 -52.98 19.37
CA GLN A 192 -22.85 -54.33 19.45
C GLN A 192 -23.44 -54.62 20.85
N ASN A 193 -23.17 -53.76 21.85
CA ASN A 193 -23.68 -53.90 23.20
C ASN A 193 -25.12 -53.36 23.35
N PRO A 194 -26.12 -54.22 23.64
CA PRO A 194 -27.54 -53.84 23.70
C PRO A 194 -27.91 -52.85 24.82
N THR A 195 -27.02 -52.61 25.77
CA THR A 195 -27.22 -51.66 26.90
C THR A 195 -27.19 -50.20 26.48
N LEU A 196 -26.62 -49.87 25.31
CA LEU A 196 -26.46 -48.50 24.81
C LEU A 196 -27.61 -48.02 23.90
N LYS A 197 -28.62 -48.86 23.62
CA LYS A 197 -29.86 -48.48 22.90
C LYS A 197 -30.58 -47.22 23.44
N PRO A 198 -30.62 -46.94 24.75
CA PRO A 198 -31.24 -45.72 25.27
C PRO A 198 -30.50 -44.46 24.84
N MET A 199 -29.16 -44.51 24.75
CA MET A 199 -28.34 -43.37 24.31
C MET A 199 -28.55 -43.06 22.83
N GLN A 200 -28.71 -44.08 21.98
CA GLN A 200 -29.00 -43.88 20.54
C GLN A 200 -30.33 -43.15 20.27
N ARG A 201 -31.32 -43.23 21.17
CA ARG A 201 -32.59 -42.49 21.04
C ARG A 201 -32.51 -41.05 21.50
N ALA A 202 -31.49 -40.70 22.29
CA ALA A 202 -31.42 -39.41 22.98
C ALA A 202 -30.69 -38.33 22.17
N VAL A 203 -29.88 -38.71 21.18
CA VAL A 203 -29.25 -37.74 20.27
C VAL A 203 -30.22 -37.42 19.13
N ASP A 204 -30.78 -36.22 19.18
CA ASP A 204 -31.58 -35.65 18.10
C ASP A 204 -30.70 -35.56 16.83
N PRO A 205 -31.14 -36.12 15.68
CA PRO A 205 -30.34 -36.08 14.47
C PRO A 205 -30.11 -34.65 13.97
N ASP A 206 -31.06 -33.75 14.20
CA ASP A 206 -30.99 -32.39 13.71
C ASP A 206 -29.89 -31.61 14.45
N ASP A 207 -29.70 -31.89 15.74
CA ASP A 207 -28.60 -31.32 16.55
C ASP A 207 -27.23 -31.82 16.06
N ALA A 208 -27.11 -33.11 15.74
CA ALA A 208 -25.86 -33.68 15.21
C ALA A 208 -25.52 -33.12 13.81
N ILE A 209 -26.53 -32.95 12.95
CA ILE A 209 -26.38 -32.30 11.64
C ILE A 209 -25.93 -30.85 11.82
N LEU A 210 -26.53 -30.12 12.77
CA LEU A 210 -26.19 -28.73 13.04
C LEU A 210 -24.76 -28.59 13.60
N ALA A 211 -24.36 -29.47 14.52
CA ALA A 211 -23.00 -29.52 15.05
C ALA A 211 -21.96 -29.81 13.95
N ALA A 212 -22.23 -30.79 13.09
CA ALA A 212 -21.39 -31.11 11.94
C ALA A 212 -21.28 -29.93 10.96
N LYS A 213 -22.40 -29.23 10.72
CA LYS A 213 -22.43 -28.02 9.87
C LYS A 213 -21.50 -26.93 10.41
N TYR A 214 -21.55 -26.62 11.70
CA TYR A 214 -20.68 -25.59 12.29
C TYR A 214 -19.21 -26.02 12.29
N LEU A 215 -18.89 -27.28 12.59
CA LEU A 215 -17.51 -27.78 12.50
C LEU A 215 -16.94 -27.69 11.08
N ARG A 216 -17.75 -27.93 10.04
CA ARG A 216 -17.32 -27.72 8.65
C ARG A 216 -17.01 -26.26 8.37
N GLN A 217 -17.88 -25.34 8.80
CA GLN A 217 -17.65 -23.91 8.65
C GLN A 217 -16.38 -23.44 9.39
N ILE A 218 -16.15 -23.95 10.60
CA ILE A 218 -14.91 -23.71 11.36
C ILE A 218 -13.69 -24.23 10.58
N ASN A 219 -13.78 -25.40 9.95
CA ASN A 219 -12.69 -25.93 9.14
C ASN A 219 -12.44 -25.12 7.86
N GLU A 220 -13.50 -24.60 7.22
CA GLU A 220 -13.41 -23.76 6.02
C GLU A 220 -12.76 -22.39 6.28
N ILE A 221 -13.03 -21.78 7.45
CA ILE A 221 -12.43 -20.49 7.79
C ILE A 221 -10.99 -20.60 8.31
N ARG A 222 -10.57 -21.80 8.73
CA ARG A 222 -9.25 -22.08 9.30
C ARG A 222 -8.06 -21.40 8.61
N PRO A 223 -7.89 -21.44 7.27
CA PRO A 223 -6.73 -20.81 6.62
C PRO A 223 -6.72 -19.27 6.68
N ARG A 224 -7.82 -18.64 7.09
CA ARG A 224 -7.96 -17.18 7.22
C ARG A 224 -7.78 -16.67 8.65
N LEU A 225 -7.69 -17.58 9.62
CA LEU A 225 -7.57 -17.23 11.03
C LEU A 225 -6.16 -16.76 11.37
N SER A 226 -6.03 -16.05 12.49
CA SER A 226 -4.71 -15.71 13.03
C SER A 226 -3.91 -16.99 13.35
N PRO A 227 -2.56 -16.94 13.31
CA PRO A 227 -1.72 -18.09 13.62
C PRO A 227 -2.01 -18.72 15.00
N ALA A 228 -2.36 -17.90 15.99
CA ALA A 228 -2.71 -18.37 17.32
C ALA A 228 -4.00 -19.20 17.33
N SER A 229 -5.06 -18.72 16.67
CA SER A 229 -6.33 -19.44 16.50
C SER A 229 -6.14 -20.73 15.70
N GLN A 230 -5.29 -20.72 14.66
CA GLN A 230 -4.98 -21.93 13.90
C GLN A 230 -4.30 -22.99 14.78
N ILE A 231 -3.30 -22.61 15.58
CA ILE A 231 -2.62 -23.50 16.53
C ILE A 231 -3.62 -24.01 17.57
N TRP A 232 -4.49 -23.16 18.09
CA TRP A 232 -5.52 -23.57 19.04
C TRP A 232 -6.46 -24.62 18.43
N LEU A 233 -6.97 -24.40 17.21
CA LEU A 233 -7.84 -25.34 16.51
C LEU A 233 -7.18 -26.68 16.19
N THR A 234 -5.86 -26.70 15.94
CA THR A 234 -5.14 -27.96 15.67
C THR A 234 -5.24 -28.96 16.81
N LYS A 235 -5.45 -28.50 18.05
CA LYS A 235 -5.54 -29.37 19.23
C LYS A 235 -6.82 -30.21 19.26
N PHE A 236 -7.88 -29.78 18.59
CA PHE A 236 -9.20 -30.43 18.68
C PHE A 236 -9.47 -31.47 17.60
N GLU A 237 -8.50 -31.77 16.75
CA GLU A 237 -8.60 -32.81 15.71
C GLU A 237 -9.93 -32.77 14.92
N ILE A 238 -10.37 -31.56 14.52
CA ILE A 238 -11.71 -31.28 13.96
C ILE A 238 -12.08 -32.25 12.82
N GLU A 239 -11.12 -32.62 11.98
CA GLU A 239 -11.33 -33.58 10.89
C GLU A 239 -11.77 -34.96 11.38
N LYS A 240 -11.15 -35.47 12.46
CA LYS A 240 -11.56 -36.75 13.06
C LYS A 240 -12.95 -36.65 13.65
N THR A 241 -13.28 -35.53 14.30
CA THR A 241 -14.61 -35.29 14.87
C THR A 241 -15.69 -35.19 13.79
N LEU A 242 -15.39 -34.53 12.66
CA LEU A 242 -16.26 -34.50 11.50
C LEU A 242 -16.50 -35.91 10.93
N GLN A 243 -15.45 -36.72 10.78
CA GLN A 243 -15.59 -38.11 10.35
C GLN A 243 -16.46 -38.94 11.29
N SER A 244 -16.31 -38.74 12.61
CA SER A 244 -17.15 -39.39 13.62
C SER A 244 -18.63 -38.99 13.47
N LEU A 245 -18.91 -37.70 13.33
CA LEU A 245 -20.28 -37.21 13.14
C LEU A 245 -20.90 -37.74 11.84
N ASP A 246 -20.14 -37.75 10.76
CA ASP A 246 -20.61 -38.28 9.47
C ASP A 246 -20.91 -39.79 9.55
N TYR A 247 -20.10 -40.55 10.29
CA TYR A 247 -20.38 -41.96 10.58
C TYR A 247 -21.68 -42.15 11.38
N LEU A 248 -21.92 -41.34 12.41
CA LEU A 248 -23.16 -41.38 13.21
C LEU A 248 -24.40 -41.09 12.35
N LEU A 249 -24.31 -40.07 11.49
CA LEU A 249 -25.40 -39.70 10.58
C LEU A 249 -25.67 -40.80 9.55
N ALA A 250 -24.62 -41.43 9.01
CA ALA A 250 -24.75 -42.54 8.06
C ALA A 250 -25.39 -43.79 8.69
N GLN A 251 -24.98 -44.15 9.91
CA GLN A 251 -25.59 -45.25 10.66
C GLN A 251 -27.09 -45.01 10.84
N LYS A 252 -27.49 -43.82 11.28
CA LYS A 252 -28.90 -43.51 11.51
C LYS A 252 -29.76 -43.62 10.25
N GLN A 253 -29.26 -43.20 9.09
CA GLN A 253 -29.97 -43.37 7.81
C GLN A 253 -30.24 -44.84 7.47
N LEU A 254 -29.42 -45.78 7.94
CA LEU A 254 -29.69 -47.21 7.78
C LEU A 254 -30.83 -47.69 8.68
N TRP A 255 -30.98 -47.12 9.89
CA TRP A 255 -32.02 -47.51 10.86
C TRP A 255 -33.38 -46.82 10.64
N THR A 256 -33.43 -45.66 9.99
CA THR A 256 -34.68 -44.95 9.70
C THR A 256 -35.34 -45.38 8.40
N LYS A 257 -34.68 -46.21 7.57
CA LYS A 257 -35.35 -46.85 6.44
C LYS A 257 -36.48 -47.74 7.01
N PRO A 258 -37.74 -47.53 6.61
CA PRO A 258 -38.82 -48.41 7.04
C PRO A 258 -38.44 -49.84 6.64
N VAL A 259 -38.71 -50.81 7.52
CA VAL A 259 -38.54 -52.23 7.20
C VAL A 259 -39.59 -52.57 6.14
N GLU A 260 -39.26 -52.31 4.87
CA GLU A 260 -40.06 -52.68 3.72
C GLU A 260 -40.04 -54.22 3.65
N GLY A 261 -41.09 -54.87 4.16
CA GLY A 261 -41.33 -56.29 3.86
C GLY A 261 -41.67 -57.24 5.01
N GLY A 262 -42.26 -56.78 6.11
CA GLY A 262 -42.91 -57.67 7.08
C GLY A 262 -44.41 -57.78 6.84
N THR A 263 -44.86 -58.54 5.85
CA THR A 263 -46.26 -58.98 5.79
C THR A 263 -46.53 -59.95 6.95
N PRO A 264 -47.60 -59.77 7.74
CA PRO A 264 -47.96 -60.64 8.86
C PRO A 264 -48.32 -62.07 8.43
#